data_AF-A0A9E0EU44-F1
#
_entry.id   AF-A0A9E0EU44-F1
#
_cell.length_a   1.000
_cell.length_b   1.000
_cell.length_c   1.000
_cell.angle_alpha   90.00
_cell.angle_beta   90.00
_cell.angle_gamma   90.00
#
_symmetry.space_group_name_H-M   'P 1'
#
loop_
_entity.id
_entity.type
_entity.pdbx_description
1 polymer ?
#
loop_
_entity_poly.entity_id
_entity_poly.type
_entity_poly.pdbx_seq_one_letter_code
_entity_poly.pdbx_strand_id
1 'polypeptide(L)'
;EIFQSSFDDGGSAVKLTAVPFTSAGQAFEVDGVIGGSTQLLKDKQANAKTQGTEITASEKLTLEFSALRVFNIENFGKNGAGQSDSAVDVRKVDLRDTIDSKLGAANKTVTNKALRNVGPSITYKLRDAAGQAKEFHNYMLPVKMGDADTDIPVMLLGVRENPVDGFRYLRIPADEKGGIDGFLNIRTALSDPKIRELAAQRYAKKSADPSRPEMVDQLAMSASRALGLYAGAESASKAGSPQVSAGLQAVADFIEAKVPEAEREKAGEVLIRILNGALFELTQYTREKTGLKPLELNDVTQAYMTQTVLSLSDSYAYPAPMTFVLKDFKQVQASVFQVTRSPGKMVVYAGCAFLILGIFAMLYIRERRLWVWLRSDEQPNNAQTQATMALSSNRKTMDGDKEFVHLAQQLLGVKPIASTHPK
;
A
#
# COMPACT_ATOMS: atom_id res chain seq x y z
N GLU A 1 13.52 13.48 -24.58
CA GLU A 1 14.37 12.93 -23.49
C GLU A 1 13.86 11.53 -23.18
N ILE A 2 14.74 10.62 -22.75
CA ILE A 2 14.32 9.26 -22.38
C ILE A 2 14.21 9.26 -20.86
N PHE A 3 13.00 9.05 -20.34
CA PHE A 3 12.77 8.90 -18.92
C PHE A 3 12.42 7.46 -18.63
N GLN A 4 13.06 6.88 -17.61
CA GLN A 4 12.66 5.59 -17.07
C GLN A 4 11.47 5.83 -16.14
N SER A 5 10.27 5.41 -16.57
CA SER A 5 9.03 5.79 -15.88
C SER A 5 8.59 4.81 -14.80
N SER A 6 8.95 3.53 -14.92
CA SER A 6 8.62 2.50 -13.93
C SER A 6 9.51 1.25 -14.05
N PHE A 7 9.64 0.54 -12.93
CA PHE A 7 10.09 -0.86 -12.86
C PHE A 7 8.84 -1.72 -12.72
N ASP A 8 8.10 -1.88 -13.81
CA ASP A 8 6.95 -2.79 -13.78
C ASP A 8 7.42 -4.21 -14.05
N ASP A 9 6.66 -5.18 -13.53
CA ASP A 9 6.96 -6.58 -13.77
C ASP A 9 6.80 -6.89 -15.27
N GLY A 10 7.85 -7.44 -15.89
CA GLY A 10 7.90 -7.73 -17.32
C GLY A 10 7.15 -8.98 -17.75
N GLY A 11 6.22 -9.46 -16.93
CA GLY A 11 5.55 -10.74 -17.12
C GLY A 11 6.30 -11.88 -16.43
N SER A 12 6.64 -11.72 -15.15
CA SER A 12 7.16 -12.81 -14.32
C SER A 12 6.17 -13.97 -14.28
N ALA A 13 6.69 -15.18 -14.46
CA ALA A 13 5.90 -16.39 -14.26
C ALA A 13 5.77 -16.66 -12.77
N VAL A 14 4.56 -16.93 -12.30
CA VAL A 14 4.25 -17.21 -10.89
C VAL A 14 3.47 -18.51 -10.78
N LYS A 15 3.78 -19.27 -9.74
CA LYS A 15 3.02 -20.45 -9.32
C LYS A 15 2.41 -20.16 -7.97
N LEU A 16 1.08 -20.15 -7.92
CA LEU A 16 0.31 -19.90 -6.71
C LEU A 16 -0.38 -21.20 -6.25
N THR A 17 -0.41 -21.41 -4.94
CA THR A 17 -1.28 -22.41 -4.33
C THR A 17 -2.56 -21.71 -3.90
N ALA A 18 -3.69 -22.12 -4.47
CA ALA A 18 -5.02 -21.73 -4.02
C ALA A 18 -5.34 -22.49 -2.73
N VAL A 19 -5.51 -21.76 -1.64
CA VAL A 19 -5.80 -22.28 -0.31
C VAL A 19 -7.24 -21.95 0.05
N PRO A 20 -8.13 -22.94 0.19
CA PRO A 20 -9.53 -22.71 0.52
C PRO A 20 -9.69 -22.26 1.97
N PHE A 21 -10.54 -21.26 2.18
CA PHE A 21 -11.07 -20.90 3.50
C PHE A 21 -12.43 -21.56 3.76
N THR A 22 -12.98 -22.28 2.80
CA THR A 22 -14.20 -23.08 2.99
C THR A 22 -13.84 -24.52 3.34
N SER A 23 -14.66 -25.16 4.19
CA SER A 23 -14.43 -26.52 4.70
C SER A 23 -14.47 -27.63 3.66
N ALA A 24 -15.03 -27.35 2.47
CA ALA A 24 -15.20 -28.32 1.39
C ALA A 24 -14.17 -28.20 0.25
N GLY A 25 -13.27 -27.21 0.30
CA GLY A 25 -12.26 -27.00 -0.75
C GLY A 25 -11.00 -27.83 -0.52
N GLN A 26 -10.38 -28.32 -1.61
CA GLN A 26 -9.00 -28.79 -1.60
C GLN A 26 -8.07 -27.72 -2.16
N ALA A 27 -6.83 -27.68 -1.67
CA ALA A 27 -5.82 -26.82 -2.25
C ALA A 27 -5.41 -27.31 -3.65
N PHE A 28 -5.16 -26.38 -4.56
CA PHE A 28 -4.70 -26.68 -5.91
C PHE A 28 -3.70 -25.64 -6.41
N GLU A 29 -2.88 -25.98 -7.39
CA GLU A 29 -1.90 -25.07 -7.98
C GLU A 29 -2.48 -24.34 -9.18
N VAL A 30 -2.09 -23.08 -9.34
CA VAL A 30 -2.40 -22.23 -10.48
C VAL A 30 -1.12 -21.58 -10.96
N ASP A 31 -0.77 -21.84 -12.21
CA ASP A 31 0.32 -21.15 -12.89
C ASP A 31 -0.22 -19.92 -13.62
N GLY A 32 0.56 -18.84 -13.62
CA GLY A 32 0.19 -17.60 -14.27
C GLY A 32 1.38 -16.74 -14.61
N VAL A 33 1.10 -15.63 -15.29
CA VAL A 33 2.08 -14.61 -15.64
C VAL A 33 1.54 -13.27 -15.15
N ILE A 34 2.38 -12.44 -14.53
CA ILE A 34 1.98 -11.11 -14.09
C ILE A 34 1.49 -10.27 -15.29
N GLY A 35 0.34 -9.61 -15.13
CA GLY A 35 -0.42 -8.95 -16.18
C GLY A 35 -1.43 -9.87 -16.90
N GLY A 36 -1.38 -11.19 -16.67
CA GLY A 36 -2.30 -12.17 -17.22
C GLY A 36 -3.50 -12.46 -16.32
N SER A 37 -4.40 -13.33 -16.80
CA SER A 37 -5.53 -13.83 -16.01
C SER A 37 -5.81 -15.31 -16.28
N THR A 38 -6.49 -15.97 -15.36
CA THR A 38 -6.87 -17.38 -15.44
C THR A 38 -8.26 -17.56 -14.85
N GLN A 39 -9.10 -18.34 -15.52
CA GLN A 39 -10.43 -18.66 -15.03
C GLN A 39 -10.35 -19.84 -14.05
N LEU A 40 -10.97 -19.67 -12.89
CA LEU A 40 -11.13 -20.68 -11.86
C LEU A 40 -12.54 -21.24 -11.96
N LEU A 41 -12.64 -22.55 -12.12
CA LEU A 41 -13.89 -23.29 -12.10
C LEU A 41 -13.99 -24.03 -10.77
N LYS A 42 -15.10 -23.84 -10.05
CA LYS A 42 -15.30 -24.41 -8.71
C LYS A 42 -15.45 -25.94 -8.72
N ASP A 43 -15.61 -26.56 -9.89
CA ASP A 43 -15.72 -28.00 -10.02
C ASP A 43 -14.69 -28.58 -11.03
N LYS A 44 -13.85 -29.46 -10.47
CA LYS A 44 -12.84 -30.35 -11.08
C LYS A 44 -11.52 -29.67 -11.49
N GLN A 45 -10.38 -30.14 -11.00
CA GLN A 45 -9.71 -31.35 -11.54
C GLN A 45 -9.74 -31.43 -13.10
N ALA A 46 -9.74 -30.29 -13.79
CA ALA A 46 -9.80 -30.22 -15.25
C ALA A 46 -8.79 -29.19 -15.80
N ASN A 47 -7.53 -29.29 -15.35
CA ASN A 47 -6.40 -29.01 -16.25
C ASN A 47 -6.12 -30.20 -17.20
N ALA A 48 -7.00 -31.22 -17.20
CA ALA A 48 -7.05 -32.24 -18.23
C ALA A 48 -8.38 -32.15 -18.99
N LYS A 49 -8.28 -31.88 -20.30
CA LYS A 49 -9.31 -31.97 -21.34
C LYS A 49 -10.53 -32.82 -20.94
N THR A 50 -11.67 -32.21 -20.65
CA THR A 50 -12.98 -32.86 -20.88
C THR A 50 -14.04 -31.81 -21.16
N GLN A 51 -14.60 -31.88 -22.37
CA GLN A 51 -15.73 -31.06 -22.83
C GLN A 51 -17.02 -31.48 -22.11
N GLY A 52 -17.90 -30.49 -21.88
CA GLY A 52 -19.34 -30.72 -21.80
C GLY A 52 -19.89 -31.00 -20.40
N THR A 53 -20.01 -29.97 -19.57
CA THR A 53 -21.08 -29.90 -18.56
C THR A 53 -21.43 -28.43 -18.35
N GLU A 54 -22.71 -28.09 -18.46
CA GLU A 54 -23.21 -26.72 -18.36
C GLU A 54 -22.94 -26.13 -16.96
N ILE A 55 -22.30 -24.96 -16.95
CA ILE A 55 -21.83 -24.29 -15.74
C ILE A 55 -22.88 -23.25 -15.32
N THR A 56 -23.46 -23.43 -14.12
CA THR A 56 -24.30 -22.42 -13.47
C THR A 56 -23.52 -21.14 -13.20
N ALA A 57 -24.13 -19.97 -13.47
CA ALA A 57 -23.45 -18.67 -13.52
C ALA A 57 -22.83 -18.17 -12.19
N SER A 58 -23.11 -18.82 -11.06
CA SER A 58 -22.66 -18.47 -9.71
C SER A 58 -21.25 -18.96 -9.35
N GLU A 59 -20.51 -19.58 -10.29
CA GLU A 59 -19.35 -20.44 -9.98
C GLU A 59 -18.07 -20.12 -10.77
N LYS A 60 -18.04 -18.98 -11.47
CA LYS A 60 -16.89 -18.52 -12.25
C LYS A 60 -16.17 -17.40 -11.51
N LEU A 61 -14.91 -17.64 -11.15
CA LEU A 61 -14.00 -16.62 -10.63
C LEU A 61 -12.86 -16.43 -11.63
N THR A 62 -12.51 -15.19 -11.95
CA THR A 62 -11.32 -14.90 -12.76
C THR A 62 -10.24 -14.37 -11.84
N LEU A 63 -9.11 -15.07 -11.80
CA LEU A 63 -7.90 -14.64 -11.13
C LEU A 63 -7.08 -13.79 -12.09
N GLU A 64 -6.85 -12.52 -11.74
CA GLU A 64 -5.99 -11.60 -12.48
C GLU A 64 -4.70 -11.41 -11.69
N PHE A 65 -3.56 -11.72 -12.30
CA PHE A 65 -2.25 -11.60 -11.67
C PHE A 65 -1.76 -10.16 -11.84
N SER A 66 -1.79 -9.36 -10.78
CA SER A 66 -1.55 -7.91 -10.89
C SER A 66 -0.07 -7.54 -10.77
N ALA A 67 0.62 -8.02 -9.74
CA ALA A 67 2.02 -7.64 -9.50
C ALA A 67 2.73 -8.66 -8.60
N LEU A 68 4.02 -8.88 -8.87
CA LEU A 68 4.94 -9.56 -7.97
C LEU A 68 6.00 -8.57 -7.50
N ARG A 69 6.19 -8.47 -6.17
CA ARG A 69 7.35 -7.76 -5.60
C ARG A 69 8.18 -8.75 -4.82
N VAL A 70 9.38 -9.04 -5.31
CA VAL A 70 10.28 -10.03 -4.69
C VAL A 70 10.89 -9.51 -3.39
N PHE A 71 11.01 -8.19 -3.26
CA PHE A 71 11.61 -7.54 -2.10
C PHE A 71 10.71 -6.41 -1.62
N ASN A 72 10.32 -6.46 -0.34
CA ASN A 72 9.47 -5.45 0.29
C ASN A 72 10.10 -5.03 1.61
N ILE A 73 10.32 -3.73 1.78
CA ILE A 73 10.70 -3.13 3.06
C ILE A 73 9.54 -2.26 3.50
N GLU A 74 8.82 -2.71 4.52
CA GLU A 74 7.66 -2.01 5.06
C GLU A 74 7.99 -1.35 6.40
N ASN A 75 7.34 -0.23 6.68
CA ASN A 75 7.45 0.45 7.96
C ASN A 75 6.37 -0.06 8.92
N PHE A 76 6.77 -0.58 10.09
CA PHE A 76 5.89 -1.06 11.16
C PHE A 76 5.85 -0.14 12.39
N GLY A 77 6.30 1.11 12.26
CA GLY A 77 6.15 2.11 13.34
C GLY A 77 4.68 2.46 13.63
N LYS A 78 4.41 3.35 14.59
CA LYS A 78 3.05 3.77 15.04
C LYS A 78 2.07 4.23 13.92
N ASN A 79 2.53 4.39 12.66
CA ASN A 79 1.72 4.74 11.46
C ASN A 79 2.01 3.77 10.28
N GLY A 80 2.38 2.53 10.56
CA GLY A 80 2.91 1.55 9.60
C GLY A 80 1.88 0.59 8.99
N ALA A 81 2.27 -0.11 7.92
CA ALA A 81 1.44 -1.07 7.20
C ALA A 81 1.03 -2.23 8.13
N GLY A 82 -0.26 -2.30 8.49
CA GLY A 82 -0.80 -3.37 9.34
C GLY A 82 -1.58 -2.89 10.56
N GLN A 83 -1.64 -1.59 10.85
CA GLN A 83 -2.71 -1.01 11.67
C GLN A 83 -3.84 -0.54 10.75
N SER A 84 -4.89 -1.34 10.65
CA SER A 84 -6.18 -0.81 10.21
C SER A 84 -6.61 0.23 11.24
N ASP A 85 -6.96 1.43 10.79
CA ASP A 85 -7.44 2.56 11.60
C ASP A 85 -8.86 2.32 12.17
N SER A 86 -9.16 1.07 12.50
CA SER A 86 -10.46 0.60 12.98
C SER A 86 -10.39 0.39 14.48
N ALA A 87 -11.00 1.33 15.19
CA ALA A 87 -11.40 1.30 16.60
C ALA A 87 -10.33 1.70 17.64
N VAL A 88 -10.48 2.94 18.11
CA VAL A 88 -10.18 3.48 19.45
C VAL A 88 -9.70 2.43 20.46
N ASP A 89 -8.38 2.32 20.65
CA ASP A 89 -7.81 1.70 21.86
C ASP A 89 -7.98 2.68 23.03
N VAL A 90 -8.98 2.42 23.88
CA VAL A 90 -9.31 3.23 25.07
C VAL A 90 -8.23 3.10 26.17
N ARG A 91 -7.25 2.19 26.05
CA ARG A 91 -6.26 1.94 27.11
C ARG A 91 -4.92 2.63 26.90
N LYS A 92 -4.73 3.36 25.80
CA LYS A 92 -3.49 4.10 25.56
C LYS A 92 -3.74 5.56 25.25
N VAL A 93 -4.24 6.28 26.26
CA VAL A 93 -4.21 7.74 26.24
C VAL A 93 -2.78 8.20 26.59
N ASP A 94 -1.85 8.09 25.64
CA ASP A 94 -0.49 8.64 25.74
C ASP A 94 -0.55 10.19 25.65
N LEU A 95 -1.10 10.82 26.69
CA LEU A 95 -1.20 12.28 26.85
C LEU A 95 0.19 12.93 27.04
N ARG A 96 1.19 12.18 27.49
CA ARG A 96 2.56 12.68 27.66
C ARG A 96 3.32 12.79 26.33
N ASP A 97 3.22 11.77 25.46
CA ASP A 97 3.85 11.81 24.13
C ASP A 97 3.25 12.91 23.23
N THR A 98 1.95 13.17 23.35
CA THR A 98 1.26 14.20 22.57
C THR A 98 1.60 15.62 23.03
N ILE A 99 1.91 15.83 24.31
CA ILE A 99 2.34 17.14 24.84
C ILE A 99 3.81 17.42 24.53
N ASP A 100 4.71 16.43 24.66
CA ASP A 100 6.12 16.58 24.27
C ASP A 100 6.29 16.83 22.76
N SER A 101 5.43 16.22 21.93
CA SER A 101 5.46 16.43 20.47
C SER A 101 5.05 17.85 20.03
N LYS A 102 4.40 18.63 20.90
CA LYS A 102 3.91 19.99 20.58
C LYS A 102 4.72 21.12 21.21
N LEU A 103 5.70 20.81 22.05
CA LEU A 103 6.55 21.81 22.73
C LEU A 103 7.98 21.90 22.17
N GLY A 104 8.32 21.09 21.16
CA GLY A 104 9.58 21.15 20.42
C GLY A 104 9.43 21.79 19.03
N ALA A 105 10.40 22.63 18.64
CA ALA A 105 10.43 23.41 17.39
C ALA A 105 9.94 22.66 16.13
N ALA A 106 9.19 23.38 15.28
CA ALA A 106 8.42 22.94 14.12
C ALA A 106 9.22 22.36 12.92
N ASN A 107 10.20 21.49 13.15
CA ASN A 107 10.93 20.79 12.08
C ASN A 107 11.55 19.47 12.57
N LYS A 108 10.72 18.51 12.97
CA LYS A 108 11.08 17.08 13.02
C LYS A 108 9.83 16.23 13.26
N THR A 109 9.20 15.76 12.18
CA THR A 109 8.41 14.54 12.26
C THR A 109 9.40 13.39 12.44
N VAL A 110 9.78 13.10 13.69
CA VAL A 110 10.40 11.81 14.00
C VAL A 110 9.29 10.77 13.89
N THR A 111 8.91 10.43 12.66
CA THR A 111 8.19 9.19 12.42
C THR A 111 9.16 8.09 12.80
N ASN A 112 8.90 7.38 13.90
CA ASN A 112 9.65 6.16 14.22
C ASN A 112 9.50 5.20 13.03
N LYS A 113 10.57 5.04 12.26
CA LYS A 113 10.63 4.14 11.10
C LYS A 113 11.14 2.79 11.60
N ALA A 114 10.24 1.83 11.75
CA ALA A 114 10.59 0.43 12.02
C ALA A 114 10.57 -0.33 10.69
N LEU A 115 11.59 -0.13 9.86
CA LEU A 115 11.69 -0.76 8.55
C LEU A 115 12.04 -2.24 8.71
N ARG A 116 11.20 -3.12 8.15
CA ARG A 116 11.42 -4.57 8.18
C ARG A 116 11.25 -5.14 6.77
N ASN A 117 12.13 -6.07 6.40
CA ASN A 117 11.93 -6.86 5.20
C ASN A 117 10.80 -7.88 5.46
N VAL A 118 9.78 -7.85 4.61
CA VAL A 118 8.58 -8.70 4.72
C VAL A 118 8.48 -9.72 3.59
N GLY A 119 9.61 -10.00 2.95
CA GLY A 119 9.76 -11.00 1.90
C GLY A 119 9.00 -10.64 0.62
N PRO A 120 8.80 -11.63 -0.27
CA PRO A 120 8.02 -11.44 -1.47
C PRO A 120 6.55 -11.13 -1.16
N SER A 121 5.89 -10.36 -2.02
CA SER A 121 4.46 -10.14 -1.99
C SER A 121 3.84 -10.33 -3.37
N ILE A 122 2.60 -10.83 -3.37
CA ILE A 122 1.81 -11.03 -4.58
C ILE A 122 0.54 -10.19 -4.47
N THR A 123 0.26 -9.42 -5.51
CA THR A 123 -1.00 -8.70 -5.69
C THR A 123 -1.79 -9.37 -6.79
N TYR A 124 -3.05 -9.67 -6.53
CA TYR A 124 -3.98 -10.26 -7.51
C TYR A 124 -5.38 -9.71 -7.32
N LYS A 125 -6.22 -9.83 -8.35
CA LYS A 125 -7.65 -9.52 -8.27
C LYS A 125 -8.46 -10.78 -8.50
N LEU A 126 -9.52 -10.94 -7.73
CA LEU A 126 -10.55 -11.94 -7.99
C LEU A 126 -11.78 -11.23 -8.51
N ARG A 127 -12.16 -11.55 -9.73
CA ARG A 127 -13.37 -11.05 -10.39
C ARG A 127 -14.45 -12.12 -10.38
N ASP A 128 -15.63 -11.77 -9.90
CA ASP A 128 -16.80 -12.64 -9.95
C ASP A 128 -17.49 -12.62 -11.34
N ALA A 129 -18.52 -13.44 -11.49
CA ALA A 129 -19.33 -13.49 -12.70
C ALA A 129 -20.13 -12.19 -12.97
N ALA A 130 -20.34 -11.35 -11.95
CA ALA A 130 -20.97 -10.03 -12.08
C ALA A 130 -19.98 -8.95 -12.52
N GLY A 131 -18.70 -9.28 -12.66
CA GLY A 131 -17.64 -8.36 -13.05
C GLY A 131 -17.07 -7.53 -11.91
N GLN A 132 -17.51 -7.75 -10.66
CA GLN A 132 -16.95 -7.08 -9.49
C GLN A 132 -15.60 -7.71 -9.15
N ALA A 133 -14.56 -6.87 -9.00
CA ALA A 133 -13.22 -7.32 -8.67
C ALA A 133 -12.82 -6.85 -7.28
N LYS A 134 -12.37 -7.79 -6.44
CA LYS A 134 -11.72 -7.49 -5.16
C LYS A 134 -10.23 -7.69 -5.32
N GLU A 135 -9.44 -6.79 -4.72
CA GLU A 135 -7.99 -6.82 -4.82
C GLU A 135 -7.37 -7.33 -3.53
N PHE A 136 -6.38 -8.19 -3.69
CA PHE A 136 -5.69 -8.88 -2.61
C PHE A 136 -4.21 -8.59 -2.68
N HIS A 137 -3.59 -8.46 -1.51
CA HIS A 137 -2.17 -8.22 -1.36
C HIS A 137 -1.63 -9.09 -0.23
N ASN A 138 -0.91 -10.14 -0.59
CA ASN A 138 -0.45 -11.15 0.36
C ASN A 138 1.07 -11.06 0.51
N TYR A 139 1.56 -11.01 1.75
CA TYR A 139 2.98 -11.13 2.07
C TYR A 139 3.35 -12.59 2.34
N MET A 140 4.50 -13.01 1.83
CA MET A 140 4.95 -14.40 1.88
C MET A 140 5.89 -14.71 3.04
N LEU A 141 6.25 -13.70 3.83
CA LEU A 141 7.05 -13.88 5.04
C LEU A 141 6.24 -13.45 6.26
N PRO A 142 6.19 -14.28 7.33
CA PRO A 142 5.58 -13.89 8.59
C PRO A 142 6.29 -12.68 9.20
N VAL A 143 5.52 -11.74 9.73
CA VAL A 143 6.03 -10.52 10.36
C VAL A 143 5.66 -10.48 11.83
N LYS A 144 6.60 -10.07 12.69
CA LYS A 144 6.29 -9.74 14.08
C LYS A 144 5.72 -8.33 14.14
N MET A 145 4.55 -8.17 14.76
CA MET A 145 3.86 -6.88 14.87
C MET A 145 4.36 -6.03 16.05
N GLY A 146 5.00 -6.64 17.04
CA GLY A 146 5.66 -5.94 18.13
C GLY A 146 7.14 -6.33 18.25
N ASP A 147 7.71 -5.95 19.39
CA ASP A 147 9.11 -6.16 19.76
C ASP A 147 9.27 -7.15 20.92
N ALA A 148 8.17 -7.70 21.45
CA ALA A 148 8.24 -8.66 22.54
C ALA A 148 8.71 -10.02 22.03
N ASP A 149 9.50 -10.73 22.83
CA ASP A 149 9.95 -12.09 22.47
C ASP A 149 8.79 -13.08 22.34
N THR A 150 7.68 -12.81 23.03
CA THR A 150 6.43 -13.58 22.99
C THR A 150 5.54 -13.24 21.80
N ASP A 151 5.89 -12.23 20.98
CA ASP A 151 5.11 -11.87 19.80
C ASP A 151 5.16 -12.96 18.73
N ILE A 152 3.98 -13.44 18.39
CA ILE A 152 3.80 -14.48 17.38
C ILE A 152 3.88 -13.84 16.00
N PRO A 153 4.78 -14.32 15.12
CA PRO A 153 4.84 -13.83 13.77
C PRO A 153 3.55 -14.17 13.02
N VAL A 154 3.02 -13.22 12.26
CA VAL A 154 1.78 -13.36 11.51
C VAL A 154 2.01 -13.19 10.01
N MET A 155 1.36 -14.05 9.23
CA MET A 155 1.19 -13.89 7.80
C MET A 155 0.10 -12.86 7.52
N LEU A 156 0.39 -11.91 6.63
CA LEU A 156 -0.52 -10.81 6.32
C LEU A 156 -1.19 -11.05 4.97
N LEU A 157 -2.51 -11.25 5.00
CA LEU A 157 -3.34 -11.40 3.81
C LEU A 157 -4.26 -10.19 3.67
N GLY A 158 -3.89 -9.27 2.79
CA GLY A 158 -4.59 -8.02 2.55
C GLY A 158 -5.76 -8.18 1.60
N VAL A 159 -6.85 -7.46 1.86
CA VAL A 159 -7.99 -7.31 0.95
C VAL A 159 -8.46 -5.86 0.90
N ARG A 160 -8.87 -5.41 -0.28
CA ARG A 160 -9.63 -4.17 -0.48
C ARG A 160 -10.70 -4.36 -1.55
N GLU A 161 -11.83 -3.70 -1.38
CA GLU A 161 -12.92 -3.74 -2.36
C GLU A 161 -12.78 -2.60 -3.38
N ASN A 162 -12.45 -1.40 -2.91
CA ASN A 162 -12.19 -0.26 -3.80
C ASN A 162 -10.68 0.05 -3.89
N PRO A 163 -10.17 0.45 -5.08
CA PRO A 163 -8.76 0.81 -5.24
C PRO A 163 -8.31 2.03 -4.41
N VAL A 164 -9.26 2.87 -3.98
CA VAL A 164 -9.00 4.06 -3.15
C VAL A 164 -8.86 3.69 -1.67
N ASP A 165 -9.41 2.55 -1.26
CA ASP A 165 -9.35 2.10 0.13
C ASP A 165 -7.97 1.50 0.45
N GLY A 166 -7.56 1.64 1.71
CA GLY A 166 -6.42 0.92 2.26
C GLY A 166 -6.72 -0.58 2.38
N PHE A 167 -5.67 -1.40 2.28
CA PHE A 167 -5.80 -2.85 2.52
C PHE A 167 -6.14 -3.12 3.98
N ARG A 168 -7.15 -3.98 4.19
CA ARG A 168 -7.43 -4.60 5.49
C ARG A 168 -6.74 -5.95 5.53
N TYR A 169 -5.94 -6.19 6.57
CA TYR A 169 -5.13 -7.39 6.65
C TYR A 169 -5.71 -8.41 7.62
N LEU A 170 -5.98 -9.60 7.12
CA LEU A 170 -6.13 -10.79 7.96
C LEU A 170 -4.73 -11.21 8.43
N ARG A 171 -4.55 -11.25 9.74
CA ARG A 171 -3.28 -11.61 10.39
C ARG A 171 -3.37 -13.07 10.78
N ILE A 172 -2.72 -13.99 10.08
CA ILE A 172 -2.75 -15.43 10.39
C ILE A 172 -1.51 -15.79 11.20
N PRO A 173 -1.59 -16.41 12.39
CA PRO A 173 -0.42 -16.81 13.14
C PRO A 173 0.37 -17.86 12.35
N ALA A 174 1.66 -17.63 12.19
CA ALA A 174 2.52 -18.57 11.52
C ALA A 174 2.76 -19.80 12.41
N ASP A 175 2.77 -20.98 11.80
CA ASP A 175 3.14 -22.22 12.49
C ASP A 175 4.66 -22.35 12.68
N GLU A 176 5.10 -23.47 13.25
CA GLU A 176 6.53 -23.76 13.49
C GLU A 176 7.39 -23.79 12.23
N LYS A 177 6.78 -23.94 11.05
CA LYS A 177 7.46 -23.88 9.74
C LYS A 177 7.41 -22.49 9.11
N GLY A 178 6.80 -21.52 9.79
CA GLY A 178 6.57 -20.18 9.24
C GLY A 178 5.43 -20.12 8.21
N GLY A 179 4.58 -21.16 8.15
CA GLY A 179 3.47 -21.26 7.20
C GLY A 179 2.11 -20.98 7.84
N ILE A 180 1.05 -21.17 7.04
CA ILE A 180 -0.35 -21.03 7.50
C ILE A 180 -1.04 -22.38 7.73
N ASP A 181 -0.36 -23.50 7.54
CA ASP A 181 -0.95 -24.85 7.57
C ASP A 181 -1.56 -25.17 8.93
N GLY A 182 -0.88 -24.80 10.02
CA GLY A 182 -1.40 -24.93 11.37
C GLY A 182 -2.77 -24.27 11.54
N PHE A 183 -2.91 -23.03 11.07
CA PHE A 183 -4.18 -22.29 11.12
C PHE A 183 -5.27 -22.95 10.26
N LEU A 184 -4.93 -23.38 9.04
CA LEU A 184 -5.89 -24.05 8.14
C LEU A 184 -6.42 -25.36 8.72
N ASN A 185 -5.56 -26.14 9.37
CA ASN A 185 -5.94 -27.38 10.03
C ASN A 185 -6.92 -27.11 11.17
N ILE A 186 -6.66 -26.07 11.99
CA ILE A 186 -7.56 -25.66 13.08
C ILE A 186 -8.89 -25.19 12.52
N ARG A 187 -8.90 -24.34 11.48
CA ARG A 187 -10.13 -23.88 10.82
C ARG A 187 -10.95 -25.04 10.25
N THR A 188 -10.30 -25.99 9.60
CA THR A 188 -10.95 -27.19 9.04
C THR A 188 -11.55 -28.05 10.15
N ALA A 189 -10.80 -28.31 11.22
CA ALA A 189 -11.28 -29.04 12.39
C ALA A 189 -12.44 -28.33 13.09
N LEU A 190 -12.40 -27.00 13.20
CA LEU A 190 -13.49 -26.20 13.77
C LEU A 190 -14.78 -26.31 12.95
N SER A 191 -14.69 -26.51 11.64
CA SER A 191 -15.87 -26.67 10.78
C SER A 191 -16.58 -28.03 10.95
N ASP A 192 -15.89 -29.06 11.43
CA ASP A 192 -16.44 -30.41 11.62
C ASP A 192 -17.16 -30.54 12.98
N PRO A 193 -18.48 -30.84 12.99
CA PRO A 193 -19.24 -31.01 14.22
C PRO A 193 -18.69 -32.09 15.17
N LYS A 194 -18.18 -33.21 14.62
CA LYS A 194 -17.69 -34.33 15.44
C LYS A 194 -16.38 -33.95 16.13
N ILE A 195 -15.54 -33.18 15.45
CA ILE A 195 -14.27 -32.72 16.03
C ILE A 195 -14.54 -31.66 17.11
N ARG A 196 -15.52 -30.76 16.91
CA ARG A 196 -15.93 -29.79 17.94
C ARG A 196 -16.41 -30.50 19.21
N GLU A 197 -17.26 -31.51 19.07
CA GLU A 197 -17.76 -32.27 20.22
C GLU A 197 -16.63 -33.01 20.95
N LEU A 198 -15.72 -33.67 20.20
CA LEU A 198 -14.56 -34.33 20.78
C LEU A 198 -13.65 -33.36 21.54
N ALA A 199 -13.40 -32.17 21.00
CA ALA A 199 -12.60 -31.14 21.65
C ALA A 199 -13.27 -30.63 22.95
N ALA A 200 -14.59 -30.40 22.92
CA ALA A 200 -15.38 -30.03 24.08
C ALA A 200 -15.33 -31.09 25.20
N GLN A 201 -15.45 -32.38 24.84
CA GLN A 201 -15.31 -33.49 25.78
C GLN A 201 -13.90 -33.60 26.37
N ARG A 202 -12.85 -33.43 25.55
CA ARG A 202 -11.45 -33.40 26.02
C ARG A 202 -11.22 -32.26 27.01
N TYR A 203 -11.71 -31.07 26.71
CA TYR A 203 -11.62 -29.91 27.59
C TYR A 203 -12.34 -30.15 28.91
N ALA A 204 -13.57 -30.67 28.86
CA ALA A 204 -14.36 -30.93 30.05
C ALA A 204 -13.69 -31.95 30.99
N LYS A 205 -13.16 -33.05 30.44
CA LYS A 205 -12.43 -34.07 31.23
C LYS A 205 -11.17 -33.53 31.92
N LYS A 206 -10.48 -32.56 31.29
CA LYS A 206 -9.26 -31.97 31.85
C LYS A 206 -9.53 -30.82 32.82
N SER A 207 -10.64 -30.11 32.64
CA SER A 207 -10.94 -28.87 33.37
C SER A 207 -11.97 -29.03 34.48
N ALA A 208 -12.76 -30.12 34.47
CA ALA A 208 -13.68 -30.42 35.55
C ALA A 208 -12.93 -30.86 36.82
N ASP A 209 -13.50 -30.51 37.98
CA ASP A 209 -13.02 -30.99 39.27
C ASP A 209 -13.18 -32.52 39.34
N PRO A 210 -12.10 -33.29 39.63
CA PRO A 210 -12.16 -34.75 39.79
C PRO A 210 -13.21 -35.20 40.82
N SER A 211 -13.57 -34.33 41.76
CA SER A 211 -14.55 -34.58 42.82
C SER A 211 -16.01 -34.45 42.35
N ARG A 212 -16.26 -33.93 41.15
CA ARG A 212 -17.61 -33.66 40.61
C ARG A 212 -17.76 -34.17 39.17
N PRO A 213 -17.88 -35.50 38.96
CA PRO A 213 -17.97 -36.08 37.63
C PRO A 213 -19.22 -35.62 36.85
N GLU A 214 -20.31 -35.29 37.54
CA GLU A 214 -21.54 -34.75 36.92
C GLU A 214 -21.32 -33.40 36.20
N MET A 215 -20.31 -32.62 36.62
CA MET A 215 -19.98 -31.34 35.99
C MET A 215 -19.23 -31.51 34.66
N VAL A 216 -18.67 -32.69 34.39
CA VAL A 216 -17.98 -32.97 33.11
C VAL A 216 -18.97 -32.84 31.95
N ASP A 217 -20.14 -33.46 32.06
CA ASP A 217 -21.13 -33.43 30.97
C ASP A 217 -21.70 -32.02 30.77
N GLN A 218 -21.95 -31.29 31.86
CA GLN A 218 -22.40 -29.89 31.78
C GLN A 218 -21.35 -28.99 31.12
N LEU A 219 -20.08 -29.13 31.52
CA LEU A 219 -18.98 -28.36 30.94
C LEU A 219 -18.74 -28.72 29.46
N ALA A 220 -18.88 -30.00 29.10
CA ALA A 220 -18.79 -30.45 27.71
C ALA A 220 -19.90 -29.85 26.84
N MET A 221 -21.14 -29.84 27.33
CA MET A 221 -22.26 -29.19 26.62
C MET A 221 -22.03 -27.68 26.45
N SER A 222 -21.60 -26.98 27.50
CA SER A 222 -21.26 -25.55 27.41
C SER A 222 -20.12 -25.27 26.44
N ALA A 223 -19.07 -26.09 26.46
CA ALA A 223 -17.93 -25.97 25.54
C ALA A 223 -18.31 -26.26 24.08
N SER A 224 -19.13 -27.29 23.85
CA SER A 224 -19.63 -27.61 22.51
C SER A 224 -20.47 -26.47 21.95
N ARG A 225 -21.34 -25.89 22.79
CA ARG A 225 -22.15 -24.71 22.42
C ARG A 225 -21.28 -23.51 22.09
N ALA A 226 -20.27 -23.22 22.92
CA ALA A 226 -19.33 -22.12 22.68
C ALA A 226 -18.59 -22.30 21.34
N LEU A 227 -18.08 -23.50 21.05
CA LEU A 227 -17.46 -23.83 19.77
C LEU A 227 -18.45 -23.76 18.60
N GLY A 228 -19.71 -24.18 18.80
CA GLY A 228 -20.77 -24.13 17.79
C GLY A 228 -21.14 -22.70 17.40
N LEU A 229 -21.32 -21.82 18.39
CA LEU A 229 -21.53 -20.38 18.18
C LEU A 229 -20.35 -19.75 17.45
N TYR A 230 -19.14 -19.99 17.94
CA TYR A 230 -17.92 -19.45 17.36
C TYR A 230 -17.67 -19.94 15.92
N ALA A 231 -18.03 -21.19 15.61
CA ALA A 231 -17.96 -21.75 14.26
C ALA A 231 -19.05 -21.25 13.30
N GLY A 232 -20.03 -20.47 13.79
CA GLY A 232 -21.21 -20.07 13.01
C GLY A 232 -22.17 -21.24 12.71
N ALA A 233 -22.01 -22.38 13.39
CA ALA A 233 -22.90 -23.53 13.25
C ALA A 233 -24.17 -23.38 14.09
N GLU A 234 -24.09 -22.64 15.19
CA GLU A 234 -25.23 -22.22 15.99
C GLU A 234 -25.44 -20.72 15.83
N SER A 235 -26.63 -20.31 15.41
CA SER A 235 -26.96 -18.89 15.33
C SER A 235 -27.63 -18.43 16.62
N ALA A 236 -27.08 -17.40 17.24
CA ALA A 236 -27.75 -16.61 18.27
C ALA A 236 -28.41 -15.35 17.69
N SER A 237 -28.44 -15.20 16.35
CA SER A 237 -28.82 -13.94 15.70
C SER A 237 -30.17 -13.44 16.19
N LYS A 238 -30.22 -12.15 16.52
CA LYS A 238 -31.47 -11.39 16.68
C LYS A 238 -32.35 -11.61 15.44
N ALA A 239 -33.65 -11.83 15.64
CA ALA A 239 -34.60 -11.96 14.55
C ALA A 239 -34.55 -10.67 13.70
N GLY A 240 -34.07 -10.76 12.45
CA GLY A 240 -33.94 -9.63 11.52
C GLY A 240 -32.52 -9.32 11.01
N SER A 241 -31.48 -9.97 11.53
CA SER A 241 -30.11 -9.81 11.00
C SER A 241 -29.86 -10.71 9.78
N PRO A 242 -29.47 -10.19 8.60
CA PRO A 242 -29.26 -10.98 7.38
C PRO A 242 -27.97 -11.82 7.36
N GLN A 243 -27.09 -11.69 8.36
CA GLN A 243 -25.82 -12.44 8.43
C GLN A 243 -25.88 -13.49 9.54
N VAL A 244 -25.46 -14.73 9.24
CA VAL A 244 -25.10 -15.71 10.26
C VAL A 244 -23.87 -15.16 11.00
N SER A 245 -24.05 -14.76 12.25
CA SER A 245 -22.93 -14.33 13.10
C SER A 245 -21.98 -15.52 13.33
N ALA A 246 -20.69 -15.33 13.10
CA ALA A 246 -19.63 -16.30 13.39
C ALA A 246 -18.48 -15.61 14.15
N GLY A 247 -17.53 -16.39 14.66
CA GLY A 247 -16.38 -15.87 15.42
C GLY A 247 -16.79 -15.25 16.76
N LEU A 248 -16.01 -14.30 17.25
CA LEU A 248 -16.26 -13.62 18.52
C LEU A 248 -17.54 -12.78 18.50
N GLN A 249 -17.97 -12.31 17.33
CA GLN A 249 -19.22 -11.57 17.18
C GLN A 249 -20.44 -12.45 17.52
N ALA A 250 -20.45 -13.72 17.11
CA ALA A 250 -21.52 -14.66 17.45
C ALA A 250 -21.64 -14.90 18.96
N VAL A 251 -20.49 -14.96 19.64
CA VAL A 251 -20.41 -15.12 21.09
C VAL A 251 -20.96 -13.87 21.79
N ALA A 252 -20.60 -12.68 21.31
CA ALA A 252 -21.12 -11.41 21.83
C ALA A 252 -22.65 -11.30 21.64
N ASP A 253 -23.14 -11.60 20.44
CA ASP A 253 -24.58 -11.57 20.12
C ASP A 253 -25.36 -12.55 21.02
N PHE A 254 -24.80 -13.72 21.30
CA PHE A 254 -25.39 -14.70 22.22
C PHE A 254 -25.50 -14.18 23.65
N ILE A 255 -24.44 -13.58 24.17
CA ILE A 255 -24.43 -13.00 25.52
C ILE A 255 -25.49 -11.88 25.62
N GLU A 256 -25.54 -10.99 24.62
CA GLU A 256 -26.50 -9.89 24.61
C GLU A 256 -27.96 -10.38 24.60
N ALA A 257 -28.23 -11.44 23.84
CA ALA A 257 -29.57 -11.99 23.63
C ALA A 257 -30.06 -12.92 24.76
N LYS A 258 -29.17 -13.64 25.44
CA LYS A 258 -29.53 -14.69 26.41
C LYS A 258 -29.14 -14.39 27.85
N VAL A 259 -28.25 -13.43 28.10
CA VAL A 259 -27.78 -13.11 29.44
C VAL A 259 -28.30 -11.73 29.88
N PRO A 260 -28.92 -11.62 31.07
CA PRO A 260 -29.32 -10.33 31.65
C PRO A 260 -28.14 -9.37 31.79
N GLU A 261 -28.38 -8.07 31.59
CA GLU A 261 -27.33 -7.04 31.53
C GLU A 261 -26.35 -7.05 32.71
N ALA A 262 -26.87 -7.26 33.93
CA ALA A 262 -26.07 -7.31 35.16
C ALA A 262 -25.08 -8.49 35.23
N GLU A 263 -25.29 -9.55 34.44
CA GLU A 263 -24.46 -10.76 34.44
C GLU A 263 -23.59 -10.91 33.19
N ARG A 264 -23.75 -10.04 32.18
CA ARG A 264 -23.09 -10.16 30.87
C ARG A 264 -21.57 -10.20 30.96
N GLU A 265 -20.96 -9.36 31.81
CA GLU A 265 -19.51 -9.28 31.96
C GLU A 265 -18.94 -10.61 32.48
N LYS A 266 -19.49 -11.12 33.59
CA LYS A 266 -19.06 -12.39 34.21
C LYS A 266 -19.36 -13.59 33.29
N ALA A 267 -20.54 -13.64 32.69
CA ALA A 267 -20.91 -14.70 31.77
C ALA A 267 -20.00 -14.70 30.52
N GLY A 268 -19.65 -13.51 30.01
CA GLY A 268 -18.74 -13.36 28.88
C GLY A 268 -17.32 -13.83 29.19
N GLU A 269 -16.78 -13.45 30.36
CA GLU A 269 -15.47 -13.93 30.81
C GLU A 269 -15.41 -15.46 30.89
N VAL A 270 -16.42 -16.08 31.51
CA VAL A 270 -16.53 -17.54 31.62
C VAL A 270 -16.66 -18.20 30.25
N LEU A 271 -17.50 -17.65 29.37
CA LEU A 271 -17.71 -18.20 28.03
C LEU A 271 -16.45 -18.12 27.15
N ILE A 272 -15.73 -16.99 27.20
CA ILE A 272 -14.45 -16.83 26.49
C ILE A 272 -13.40 -17.78 27.05
N ARG A 273 -13.34 -17.96 28.38
CA ARG A 273 -12.43 -18.93 29.00
C ARG A 273 -12.71 -20.36 28.54
N ILE A 274 -13.99 -20.77 28.54
CA ILE A 274 -14.42 -22.09 28.05
C ILE A 274 -14.09 -22.24 26.57
N LEU A 275 -14.38 -21.22 25.75
CA LEU A 275 -14.08 -21.22 24.32
C LEU A 275 -12.58 -21.41 24.06
N ASN A 276 -11.73 -20.63 24.74
CA ASN A 276 -10.27 -20.69 24.58
C ASN A 276 -9.72 -22.07 24.99
N GLY A 277 -10.23 -22.65 26.09
CA GLY A 277 -9.85 -23.99 26.52
C GLY A 277 -10.29 -25.09 25.55
N ALA A 278 -11.50 -25.01 25.01
CA ALA A 278 -12.01 -25.95 24.03
C ALA A 278 -11.28 -25.83 22.67
N LEU A 279 -10.97 -24.59 22.24
CA LEU A 279 -10.15 -24.35 21.04
C LEU A 279 -8.71 -24.84 21.23
N PHE A 280 -8.14 -24.73 22.43
CA PHE A 280 -6.83 -25.32 22.71
C PHE A 280 -6.84 -26.84 22.53
N GLU A 281 -7.84 -27.55 23.05
CA GLU A 281 -7.96 -29.00 22.85
C GLU A 281 -8.22 -29.37 21.38
N LEU A 282 -8.94 -28.53 20.63
CA LEU A 282 -9.11 -28.69 19.19
C LEU A 282 -7.76 -28.54 18.46
N THR A 283 -6.95 -27.56 18.84
CA THR A 283 -5.58 -27.40 18.33
C THR A 283 -4.69 -28.60 18.69
N GLN A 284 -4.80 -29.14 19.90
CA GLN A 284 -4.07 -30.35 20.27
C GLN A 284 -4.49 -31.55 19.42
N TYR A 285 -5.78 -31.68 19.10
CA TYR A 285 -6.28 -32.71 18.18
C TYR A 285 -5.70 -32.57 16.76
N THR A 286 -5.63 -31.35 16.21
CA THR A 286 -5.05 -31.14 14.87
C THR A 286 -3.56 -31.46 14.84
N ARG A 287 -2.84 -31.12 15.91
CA ARG A 287 -1.41 -31.45 16.07
C ARG A 287 -1.18 -32.96 16.16
N GLU A 288 -1.98 -33.66 16.96
CA GLU A 288 -1.97 -35.13 17.05
C GLU A 288 -2.19 -35.78 15.68
N LYS A 289 -3.21 -35.31 14.93
CA LYS A 289 -3.54 -35.83 13.59
C LYS A 289 -2.44 -35.58 12.55
N THR A 290 -1.65 -34.52 12.72
CA THR A 290 -0.55 -34.13 11.81
C THR A 290 0.82 -34.63 12.28
N GLY A 291 0.89 -35.40 13.38
CA GLY A 291 2.13 -35.93 13.94
C GLY A 291 3.04 -34.87 14.58
N LEU A 292 2.49 -33.69 14.90
CA LEU A 292 3.21 -32.63 15.60
C LEU A 292 3.18 -32.85 17.11
N LYS A 293 4.21 -32.37 17.81
CA LYS A 293 4.29 -32.45 19.28
C LYS A 293 3.13 -31.68 19.93
N PRO A 294 2.56 -32.10 21.07
CA PRO A 294 1.58 -31.28 21.78
C PRO A 294 2.15 -29.90 22.15
N LEU A 295 1.31 -28.85 22.11
CA LEU A 295 1.70 -27.53 22.62
C LEU A 295 1.82 -27.59 24.14
N GLU A 296 2.86 -26.93 24.66
CA GLU A 296 3.09 -26.75 26.09
C GLU A 296 2.30 -25.56 26.64
N LEU A 297 1.93 -25.59 27.91
CA LEU A 297 1.26 -24.45 28.55
C LEU A 297 2.31 -23.41 28.97
N ASN A 298 2.66 -22.53 28.03
CA ASN A 298 3.59 -21.41 28.24
C ASN A 298 3.06 -20.11 27.61
N ASP A 299 3.71 -18.98 27.91
CA ASP A 299 3.30 -17.65 27.46
C ASP A 299 3.24 -17.53 25.93
N VAL A 300 4.17 -18.18 25.22
CA VAL A 300 4.20 -18.21 23.74
C VAL A 300 2.97 -18.92 23.19
N THR A 301 2.59 -20.06 23.76
CA THR A 301 1.40 -20.80 23.37
C THR A 301 0.13 -20.00 23.67
N GLN A 302 0.08 -19.29 24.80
CA GLN A 302 -1.03 -18.40 25.12
C GLN A 302 -1.16 -17.26 24.10
N ALA A 303 -0.04 -16.64 23.69
CA ALA A 303 -0.03 -15.62 22.65
C ALA A 303 -0.47 -16.19 21.29
N TYR A 304 0.00 -17.39 20.93
CA TYR A 304 -0.38 -18.09 19.70
C TYR A 304 -1.87 -18.40 19.66
N MET A 305 -2.43 -18.92 20.75
CA MET A 305 -3.85 -19.21 20.84
C MET A 305 -4.69 -17.94 20.81
N THR A 306 -4.27 -16.87 21.50
CA THR A 306 -4.96 -15.58 21.46
C THR A 306 -5.01 -15.04 20.03
N GLN A 307 -3.87 -15.03 19.33
CA GLN A 307 -3.82 -14.62 17.94
C GLN A 307 -4.69 -15.53 17.06
N THR A 308 -4.63 -16.86 17.25
CA THR A 308 -5.45 -17.83 16.50
C THR A 308 -6.94 -17.57 16.65
N VAL A 309 -7.43 -17.28 17.86
CA VAL A 309 -8.84 -16.97 18.12
C VAL A 309 -9.27 -15.68 17.43
N LEU A 310 -8.41 -14.65 17.41
CA LEU A 310 -8.70 -13.42 16.67
C LEU A 310 -8.72 -13.68 15.16
N SER A 311 -7.70 -14.35 14.64
CA SER A 311 -7.56 -14.68 13.22
C SER A 311 -8.69 -15.54 12.69
N LEU A 312 -9.11 -16.56 13.45
CA LEU A 312 -10.24 -17.41 13.07
C LEU A 312 -11.54 -16.59 13.01
N SER A 313 -11.75 -15.66 13.95
CA SER A 313 -12.89 -14.75 13.93
C SER A 313 -12.87 -13.83 12.69
N ASP A 314 -11.75 -13.14 12.46
CA ASP A 314 -11.59 -12.21 11.33
C ASP A 314 -11.68 -12.93 9.97
N SER A 315 -11.29 -14.20 9.93
CA SER A 315 -11.32 -15.01 8.72
C SER A 315 -12.74 -15.35 8.23
N TYR A 316 -13.79 -15.11 9.02
CA TYR A 316 -15.19 -15.16 8.54
C TYR A 316 -15.60 -13.88 7.80
N ALA A 317 -14.95 -12.75 8.09
CA ALA A 317 -15.17 -11.49 7.40
C ALA A 317 -14.34 -11.38 6.10
N TYR A 318 -13.43 -12.33 5.84
CA TYR A 318 -12.63 -12.36 4.63
C TYR A 318 -13.52 -12.69 3.40
N PRO A 319 -13.65 -11.80 2.41
CA PRO A 319 -14.73 -11.85 1.42
C PRO A 319 -14.46 -12.82 0.24
N ALA A 320 -13.53 -13.75 0.39
CA ALA A 320 -13.14 -14.69 -0.66
C ALA A 320 -13.16 -16.15 -0.17
N PRO A 321 -13.58 -17.10 -1.03
CA PRO A 321 -13.66 -18.52 -0.66
C PRO A 321 -12.28 -19.20 -0.53
N MET A 322 -11.24 -18.57 -1.09
CA MET A 322 -9.86 -19.03 -1.08
C MET A 322 -8.90 -17.84 -1.15
N THR A 323 -7.67 -18.06 -0.69
CA THR A 323 -6.56 -17.11 -0.83
C THR A 323 -5.44 -17.76 -1.65
N PHE A 324 -4.59 -16.95 -2.26
CA PHE A 324 -3.48 -17.44 -3.10
C PHE A 324 -2.14 -17.16 -2.42
N VAL A 325 -1.37 -18.23 -2.23
CA VAL A 325 -0.04 -18.20 -1.62
C VAL A 325 1.00 -18.45 -2.70
N LEU A 326 2.02 -17.62 -2.79
CA LEU A 326 3.11 -17.79 -3.74
C LEU A 326 3.93 -19.03 -3.37
N LYS A 327 4.02 -19.98 -4.29
CA LYS A 327 4.83 -21.19 -4.13
C LYS A 327 6.18 -21.06 -4.83
N ASP A 328 6.18 -20.52 -6.03
CA ASP A 328 7.39 -20.34 -6.85
C ASP A 328 7.21 -19.18 -7.83
N PHE A 329 8.32 -18.59 -8.30
CA PHE A 329 8.30 -17.56 -9.33
C PHE A 329 9.60 -17.51 -10.14
N LYS A 330 9.48 -17.11 -11.40
CA LYS A 330 10.60 -16.74 -12.26
C LYS A 330 10.48 -15.26 -12.59
N GLN A 331 11.29 -14.45 -11.91
CA GLN A 331 11.26 -13.00 -12.07
C GLN A 331 11.76 -12.58 -13.46
N VAL A 332 10.97 -11.74 -14.13
CA VAL A 332 11.31 -11.06 -15.37
C VAL A 332 11.10 -9.57 -15.14
N GLN A 333 12.16 -8.77 -15.26
CA GLN A 333 12.06 -7.32 -15.08
C GLN A 333 11.92 -6.65 -16.44
N ALA A 334 10.91 -5.79 -16.61
CA ALA A 334 10.83 -4.89 -17.75
C ALA A 334 11.23 -3.47 -17.32
N SER A 335 12.10 -2.84 -18.11
CA SER A 335 12.37 -1.40 -17.99
C SER A 335 11.50 -0.67 -18.99
N VAL A 336 10.45 0.01 -18.52
CA VAL A 336 9.60 0.85 -19.38
C VAL A 336 10.30 2.19 -19.59
N PHE A 337 10.74 2.44 -20.82
CA PHE A 337 11.30 3.72 -21.23
C PHE A 337 10.20 4.57 -21.87
N GLN A 338 9.84 5.67 -21.23
CA GLN A 338 8.98 6.68 -21.83
C GLN A 338 9.84 7.65 -22.63
N VAL A 339 9.66 7.61 -23.94
CA VAL A 339 10.27 8.57 -24.86
C VAL A 339 9.29 9.72 -25.07
N THR A 340 9.51 10.84 -24.39
CA THR A 340 8.74 12.06 -24.64
C THR A 340 9.47 12.90 -25.69
N ARG A 341 8.81 13.10 -26.83
CA ARG A 341 9.23 14.05 -27.86
C ARG A 341 8.39 15.32 -27.66
N SER A 342 8.97 16.37 -27.11
CA SER A 342 8.29 17.66 -26.90
C SER A 342 8.30 18.47 -28.21
N PRO A 343 7.20 18.51 -28.99
CA PRO A 343 7.16 19.26 -30.24
C PRO A 343 7.03 20.74 -29.89
N GLY A 344 8.11 21.50 -30.05
CA GLY A 344 8.14 22.94 -29.70
C GLY A 344 9.39 23.39 -28.94
N LYS A 345 10.19 22.45 -28.39
CA LYS A 345 11.47 22.76 -27.71
C LYS A 345 12.39 23.64 -28.58
N MET A 346 12.47 23.34 -29.88
CA MET A 346 13.27 24.12 -30.83
C MET A 346 12.73 25.53 -31.07
N VAL A 347 11.40 25.72 -31.05
CA VAL A 347 10.77 27.04 -31.22
C VAL A 347 11.04 27.92 -30.00
N VAL A 348 10.91 27.35 -28.79
CA VAL A 348 11.22 28.06 -27.54
C VAL A 348 12.70 28.45 -27.48
N TYR A 349 13.62 27.55 -27.83
CA TYR A 349 15.04 27.88 -27.87
C TYR A 349 15.40 28.92 -28.93
N ALA A 350 14.78 28.85 -30.12
CA ALA A 350 14.93 29.89 -31.13
C ALA A 350 14.42 31.25 -30.60
N GLY A 351 13.27 31.26 -29.91
CA GLY A 351 12.74 32.45 -29.25
C GLY A 351 13.69 33.01 -28.19
N CYS A 352 14.22 32.17 -27.30
CA CYS A 352 15.22 32.59 -26.31
C CYS A 352 16.48 33.15 -26.97
N ALA A 353 16.97 32.54 -28.06
CA ALA A 353 18.12 33.03 -28.81
C ALA A 353 17.87 34.40 -29.43
N PHE A 354 16.70 34.62 -30.06
CA PHE A 354 16.32 35.93 -30.58
C PHE A 354 16.14 36.98 -29.48
N LEU A 355 15.64 36.60 -28.31
CA LEU A 355 15.49 37.51 -27.18
C LEU A 355 16.86 37.97 -26.66
N ILE A 356 17.81 37.04 -26.50
CA ILE A 356 19.20 37.38 -26.17
C ILE A 356 19.79 38.31 -27.24
N LEU A 357 19.63 37.97 -28.52
CA LEU A 357 20.13 38.79 -29.63
C LEU A 357 19.50 40.19 -29.65
N GLY A 358 18.21 40.31 -29.33
CA GLY A 358 17.51 41.59 -29.21
C GLY A 358 18.04 42.45 -28.06
N ILE A 359 18.34 41.85 -26.91
CA ILE A 359 18.99 42.56 -25.79
C ILE A 359 20.38 43.06 -26.21
N PHE A 360 21.17 42.23 -26.88
CA PHE A 360 22.48 42.65 -27.41
C PHE A 360 22.33 43.76 -28.45
N ALA A 361 21.39 43.65 -29.38
CA ALA A 361 21.11 44.69 -30.36
C ALA A 361 20.74 46.02 -29.68
N MET A 362 19.87 46.00 -28.67
CA MET A 362 19.50 47.19 -27.91
C MET A 362 20.68 47.83 -27.15
N LEU A 363 21.62 47.03 -26.65
CA LEU A 363 22.79 47.53 -25.91
C LEU A 363 23.90 48.05 -26.84
N TYR A 364 24.09 47.42 -28.00
CA TYR A 364 25.24 47.67 -28.87
C TYR A 364 24.93 48.48 -30.13
N ILE A 365 23.70 48.43 -30.66
CA ILE A 365 23.27 49.29 -31.77
C ILE A 365 22.96 50.67 -31.21
N ARG A 366 23.77 51.66 -31.61
CA ARG A 366 23.64 53.03 -31.14
C ARG A 366 23.10 53.91 -32.26
N GLU A 367 22.04 54.65 -31.96
CA GLU A 367 21.58 55.72 -32.84
C GLU A 367 22.54 56.91 -32.72
N ARG A 368 23.12 57.31 -33.84
CA ARG A 368 23.98 58.50 -33.96
C ARG A 368 23.39 59.40 -35.02
N ARG A 369 23.22 60.69 -34.70
CA ARG A 369 22.70 61.68 -35.64
C ARG A 369 23.79 62.69 -35.93
N LEU A 370 24.19 62.77 -37.21
CA LEU A 370 25.15 63.75 -37.70
C LEU A 370 24.40 64.79 -38.54
N TRP A 371 24.63 66.05 -38.22
CA TRP A 371 24.09 67.18 -38.96
C TRP A 371 25.26 67.96 -39.58
N VAL A 372 25.17 68.23 -40.87
CA VAL A 372 26.14 69.07 -41.59
C VAL A 372 25.35 70.22 -42.21
N TRP A 373 25.71 71.44 -41.84
CA TRP A 373 25.10 72.66 -42.34
C TRP A 373 26.12 73.44 -43.15
N LEU A 374 25.78 73.80 -44.39
CA LEU A 374 26.64 74.54 -45.31
C LEU A 374 26.01 75.91 -45.55
N ARG A 375 26.79 76.97 -45.35
CA ARG A 375 26.39 78.36 -45.59
C ARG A 375 27.44 79.07 -46.44
N SER A 376 27.01 79.70 -47.51
CA SER A 376 27.85 80.59 -48.32
C SER A 376 27.91 81.96 -47.63
N ASP A 377 29.12 82.48 -47.40
CA ASP A 377 29.31 83.86 -46.94
C ASP A 377 29.71 84.71 -48.15
N GLU A 378 28.81 85.54 -48.65
CA GLU A 378 29.08 86.44 -49.78
C GLU A 378 29.64 87.77 -49.27
N GLN A 379 30.96 87.84 -49.17
CA GLN A 379 31.70 89.11 -49.14
C GLN A 379 32.36 89.36 -50.51
N PRO A 380 32.49 90.63 -50.96
CA PRO A 380 32.62 90.95 -52.38
C PRO A 380 33.93 90.56 -53.06
N ASN A 381 34.89 89.93 -52.37
CA ASN A 381 36.17 89.50 -52.96
C ASN A 381 36.72 88.17 -52.41
N ASN A 382 35.92 87.38 -51.68
CA ASN A 382 36.30 86.01 -51.35
C ASN A 382 35.05 85.18 -51.00
N ALA A 383 34.55 84.38 -51.94
CA ALA A 383 33.42 83.49 -51.68
C ALA A 383 33.92 82.30 -50.85
N GLN A 384 33.67 82.30 -49.55
CA GLN A 384 33.99 81.19 -48.67
C GLN A 384 32.69 80.45 -48.29
N THR A 385 32.68 79.13 -48.50
CA THR A 385 31.62 78.26 -47.98
C THR A 385 31.99 77.85 -46.56
N GLN A 386 31.25 78.34 -45.57
CA GLN A 386 31.37 77.88 -44.19
C GLN A 386 30.57 76.59 -44.01
N ALA A 387 31.21 75.55 -43.50
CA ALA A 387 30.58 74.28 -43.14
C ALA A 387 30.63 74.09 -41.62
N THR A 388 29.47 73.84 -41.01
CA THR A 388 29.35 73.56 -39.58
C THR A 388 28.82 72.15 -39.39
N MET A 389 29.50 71.35 -38.58
CA MET A 389 29.12 69.97 -38.27
C MET A 389 28.73 69.85 -36.80
N ALA A 390 27.61 69.18 -36.52
CA ALA A 390 27.15 68.86 -35.19
C ALA A 390 26.81 67.36 -35.08
N LEU A 391 27.24 66.71 -34.00
CA LEU A 391 26.95 65.31 -33.73
C LEU A 391 26.15 65.19 -32.43
N SER A 392 25.08 64.41 -32.46
CA SER A 392 24.30 64.05 -31.28
C SER A 392 24.29 62.53 -31.10
N SER A 393 24.51 62.09 -29.86
CA SER A 393 24.45 60.69 -29.43
C SER A 393 23.66 60.62 -28.12
N ASN A 394 22.78 59.62 -28.00
CA ASN A 394 21.91 59.43 -26.84
C ASN A 394 22.71 59.09 -25.54
N ARG A 395 23.95 58.55 -25.66
CA ARG A 395 24.84 58.29 -24.52
C ARG A 395 26.24 58.87 -24.77
N LYS A 396 26.82 59.55 -23.76
CA LYS A 396 28.18 60.11 -23.80
C LYS A 396 29.22 58.98 -23.67
N THR A 397 30.13 58.86 -24.63
CA THR A 397 31.14 57.80 -24.69
C THR A 397 32.54 58.41 -24.68
N MET A 398 33.52 57.75 -24.05
CA MET A 398 34.89 58.27 -23.92
C MET A 398 35.59 58.53 -25.27
N ASP A 399 35.23 57.83 -26.34
CA ASP A 399 35.82 58.01 -27.67
C ASP A 399 34.93 58.79 -28.65
N GLY A 400 33.77 59.30 -28.20
CA GLY A 400 32.84 60.03 -29.09
C GLY A 400 33.45 61.30 -29.68
N ASP A 401 34.26 62.00 -28.88
CA ASP A 401 34.94 63.22 -29.30
C ASP A 401 36.07 62.93 -30.30
N LYS A 402 36.77 61.79 -30.15
CA LYS A 402 37.82 61.36 -31.10
C LYS A 402 37.22 60.97 -32.44
N GLU A 403 36.11 60.25 -32.43
CA GLU A 403 35.39 59.88 -33.66
C GLU A 403 34.80 61.11 -34.37
N PHE A 404 34.30 62.11 -33.63
CA PHE A 404 33.85 63.38 -34.21
C PHE A 404 35.00 64.12 -34.91
N VAL A 405 36.18 64.19 -34.28
CA VAL A 405 37.38 64.79 -34.88
C VAL A 405 37.78 64.03 -36.15
N HIS A 406 37.73 62.69 -36.14
CA HIS A 406 38.05 61.88 -37.32
C HIS A 406 37.05 62.12 -38.47
N LEU A 407 35.74 62.15 -38.16
CA LEU A 407 34.70 62.41 -39.15
C LEU A 407 34.77 63.85 -39.70
N ALA A 408 35.03 64.85 -38.86
CA ALA A 408 35.22 66.24 -39.29
C ALA A 408 36.44 66.36 -40.22
N GLN A 409 37.53 65.66 -39.90
CA GLN A 409 38.73 65.66 -40.72
C GLN A 409 38.53 64.95 -42.06
N GLN A 410 37.78 63.85 -42.10
CA GLN A 410 37.49 63.14 -43.35
C GLN A 410 36.47 63.86 -44.24
N LEU A 411 35.41 64.44 -43.64
CA LEU A 411 34.30 65.02 -44.40
C LEU A 411 34.49 66.50 -44.74
N LEU A 412 35.12 67.27 -43.85
CA LEU A 412 35.34 68.70 -44.04
C LEU A 412 36.80 69.06 -44.31
N GLY A 413 37.74 68.11 -44.15
CA GLY A 413 39.17 68.36 -44.32
C GLY A 413 39.78 69.25 -43.22
N VAL A 414 39.00 69.60 -42.19
CA VAL A 414 39.40 70.50 -41.10
C VAL A 414 39.61 69.70 -39.83
N LYS A 415 40.68 70.00 -39.08
CA LYS A 415 40.87 69.47 -37.72
C LYS A 415 40.18 70.42 -36.74
N PRO A 416 39.03 70.05 -36.14
CA PRO A 416 38.32 70.95 -35.24
C PRO A 416 39.15 71.23 -33.97
N ILE A 417 39.12 72.48 -33.50
CA ILE A 417 39.72 72.87 -32.22
C ILE A 417 38.85 72.26 -31.11
N ALA A 418 39.49 71.61 -30.14
CA ALA A 418 38.83 70.90 -29.04
C ALA A 418 37.74 71.76 -28.38
N SER A 419 36.60 71.15 -28.11
CA SER A 419 35.38 71.76 -27.57
C SER A 419 35.63 72.72 -26.41
N THR A 420 35.35 74.00 -26.59
CA THR A 420 35.01 74.91 -25.48
C THR A 420 33.57 74.63 -25.06
N HIS A 421 33.40 73.86 -24.00
CA HIS A 421 32.09 73.72 -23.35
C HIS A 421 31.72 75.05 -22.66
N PRO A 422 30.57 75.68 -22.97
CA PRO A 422 29.90 76.50 -21.98
C PRO A 422 29.31 75.57 -20.89
N LYS A 423 29.41 75.99 -19.63
CA LYS A 423 28.84 75.29 -18.46
C LYS A 423 27.34 75.11 -18.57
#